data_AF-A0A1B7XER4-F1
#
_entry.id   AF-A0A1B7XER4-F1
#
_cell.length_a   1.000
_cell.length_b   1.000
_cell.length_c   1.000
_cell.angle_alpha   90.00
_cell.angle_beta   90.00
_cell.angle_gamma   90.00
#
_symmetry.space_group_name_H-M   'P 1'
#
loop_
_entity.id
_entity.type
_entity.pdbx_description
1 polymer ?
#
loop_
_entity_poly.entity_id
_entity_poly.type
_entity_poly.pdbx_seq_one_letter_code
_entity_poly.pdbx_strand_id
1 'polypeptide(L)'
;MVSNSPSPADNELNTDNAQLQTAASGDWCIWMYIFYPVLVMGVAFSSTLLDNVPDTTTFIFGIVLLSIDRRMLLHRGITPPHWGWIILGLPYLWKRCNILKKSKTPFWLATIVLSVQITLACVLIPMMIAEYDSANEYLPAMATTLLKDPSTPEPYQGAKCIRLTDLDDFYEGKLICELDNGKKIQLFLTTLNDGESHMTWSPYTPNGLSKK
;
A
#
# COMPACT_ATOMS: atom_id res chain seq x y z
N MET A 1 2.39 -53.75 43.20
CA MET A 1 2.41 -52.71 42.15
C MET A 1 1.52 -51.58 42.63
N VAL A 2 2.10 -50.47 43.09
CA VAL A 2 1.33 -49.31 43.57
C VAL A 2 0.87 -48.53 42.35
N SER A 3 -0.45 -48.54 42.11
CA SER A 3 -1.11 -47.69 41.14
C SER A 3 -1.05 -46.25 41.64
N ASN A 4 -0.06 -45.47 41.20
CA ASN A 4 -0.07 -44.02 41.38
C ASN A 4 -1.13 -43.43 40.46
N SER A 5 -2.35 -43.27 40.98
CA SER A 5 -3.38 -42.48 40.32
C SER A 5 -2.89 -41.02 40.24
N PRO A 6 -2.94 -40.39 39.05
CA PRO A 6 -2.47 -39.02 38.87
C PRO A 6 -3.22 -38.07 39.81
N SER A 7 -2.48 -37.15 40.42
CA SER A 7 -3.04 -36.15 41.32
C SER A 7 -4.02 -35.25 40.55
N PRO A 8 -5.15 -34.82 41.15
CA PRO A 8 -6.08 -33.91 40.49
C PRO A 8 -5.42 -32.61 39.97
N ALA A 9 -4.33 -32.15 40.60
CA ALA A 9 -3.55 -31.01 40.14
C ALA A 9 -2.82 -31.25 38.81
N ASP A 10 -2.40 -32.49 38.53
CA ASP A 10 -1.73 -32.86 37.28
C ASP A 10 -2.74 -32.93 36.11
N ASN A 11 -4.00 -33.22 36.42
CA ASN A 11 -5.09 -33.22 35.46
C ASN A 11 -5.56 -31.81 35.09
N GLU A 12 -5.63 -30.87 36.04
CA GLU A 12 -5.91 -29.44 35.73
C GLU A 12 -4.81 -28.83 34.85
N LEU A 13 -3.54 -29.05 35.20
CA LEU A 13 -2.40 -28.52 34.44
C LEU A 13 -2.35 -29.07 32.99
N ASN A 14 -2.67 -30.36 32.79
CA ASN A 14 -2.74 -30.95 31.46
C ASN A 14 -3.95 -30.44 30.65
N THR A 15 -5.06 -30.13 31.32
CA THR A 15 -6.27 -29.58 30.66
C THR A 15 -6.04 -28.14 30.20
N ASP A 16 -5.38 -27.33 31.03
CA ASP A 16 -4.98 -25.95 30.68
C ASP A 16 -3.97 -25.93 29.53
N ASN A 17 -2.99 -26.84 29.54
CA ASN A 17 -2.02 -26.96 28.45
C ASN A 17 -2.67 -27.43 27.13
N ALA A 18 -3.64 -28.35 27.19
CA ALA A 18 -4.39 -28.80 26.02
C ALA A 18 -5.30 -27.68 25.44
N GLN A 19 -5.90 -26.84 26.29
CA GLN A 19 -6.65 -25.65 25.88
C GLN A 19 -5.73 -24.56 25.26
N LEU A 20 -4.52 -24.39 25.81
CA LEU A 20 -3.50 -23.47 25.28
C LEU A 20 -2.90 -23.95 23.95
N GLN A 21 -2.77 -25.27 23.75
CA GLN A 21 -2.33 -25.87 22.49
C GLN A 21 -3.41 -25.82 21.40
N THR A 22 -4.69 -26.07 21.73
CA THR A 22 -5.81 -25.86 20.78
C THR A 22 -6.02 -24.39 20.43
N ALA A 23 -5.61 -23.46 21.30
CA ALA A 23 -5.57 -22.03 20.98
C ALA A 23 -4.57 -21.66 19.86
N ALA A 24 -3.62 -22.54 19.51
CA ALA A 24 -2.69 -22.34 18.39
C ALA A 24 -3.39 -22.29 17.01
N SER A 25 -4.57 -22.90 16.87
CA SER A 25 -5.36 -22.85 15.62
C SER A 25 -5.96 -21.46 15.31
N GLY A 26 -5.78 -20.45 16.18
CA GLY A 26 -6.15 -19.06 15.92
C GLY A 26 -4.97 -18.16 15.53
N ASP A 27 -3.74 -18.67 15.53
CA ASP A 27 -2.56 -17.86 15.20
C ASP A 27 -2.45 -17.55 13.70
N TRP A 28 -3.05 -18.36 12.82
CA TRP A 28 -2.98 -18.12 11.37
C TRP A 28 -3.67 -16.81 10.95
N CYS A 29 -4.81 -16.43 11.56
CA CYS A 29 -5.47 -15.16 11.28
C CYS A 29 -4.57 -13.97 11.65
N ILE A 30 -3.85 -14.07 12.76
CA ILE A 30 -2.90 -13.06 13.21
C ILE A 30 -1.69 -12.99 12.29
N TRP A 31 -1.14 -14.13 11.88
CA TRP A 31 -0.02 -14.16 10.94
C TRP A 31 -0.42 -13.61 9.58
N MET A 32 -1.61 -13.96 9.07
CA MET A 32 -2.15 -13.35 7.86
C MET A 32 -2.32 -11.85 8.03
N TYR A 33 -2.84 -11.36 9.16
CA TYR A 33 -2.98 -9.93 9.42
C TYR A 33 -1.62 -9.20 9.37
N ILE A 34 -0.57 -9.81 9.92
CA ILE A 34 0.79 -9.22 9.97
C ILE A 34 1.46 -9.21 8.60
N PHE A 35 1.38 -10.32 7.85
CA PHE A 35 2.11 -10.47 6.58
C PHE A 35 1.32 -10.02 5.36
N TYR A 36 0.01 -9.88 5.46
CA TYR A 36 -0.83 -9.42 4.35
C TYR A 36 -0.41 -8.05 3.79
N PRO A 37 -0.11 -7.02 4.60
CA PRO A 37 0.40 -5.75 4.08
C PRO A 37 1.72 -5.89 3.31
N VAL A 38 2.60 -6.80 3.74
CA VAL A 38 3.88 -7.07 3.06
C VAL A 38 3.63 -7.73 1.70
N LEU A 39 2.69 -8.68 1.64
CA LEU A 39 2.27 -9.31 0.39
C LEU A 39 1.65 -8.30 -0.59
N VAL A 40 0.73 -7.46 -0.11
CA VAL A 40 0.11 -6.42 -0.93
C VAL A 40 1.17 -5.46 -1.48
N MET A 41 2.09 -5.00 -0.64
CA MET A 41 3.19 -4.13 -1.08
C MET A 41 4.10 -4.81 -2.12
N GLY A 42 4.45 -6.08 -1.93
CA GLY A 42 5.26 -6.84 -2.89
C GLY A 42 4.57 -7.02 -4.23
N VAL A 43 3.26 -7.29 -4.23
CA VAL A 43 2.46 -7.40 -5.46
C VAL A 43 2.29 -6.03 -6.13
N ALA A 44 2.11 -4.95 -5.36
CA ALA A 44 1.97 -3.59 -5.89
C ALA A 44 3.26 -3.12 -6.56
N PHE A 45 4.42 -3.47 -5.98
CA PHE A 45 5.71 -3.14 -6.57
C PHE A 45 6.01 -3.94 -7.85
N SER A 46 5.42 -5.13 -8.00
CA SER A 46 5.72 -6.05 -9.11
C SER A 46 4.63 -6.14 -10.17
N SER A 47 3.47 -5.50 -9.97
CA SER A 47 2.34 -5.59 -10.89
C SER A 47 1.39 -4.41 -10.77
N THR A 48 0.80 -4.04 -11.91
CA THR A 48 -0.30 -3.06 -12.02
C THR A 48 -1.66 -3.64 -11.59
N LEU A 49 -1.70 -4.89 -11.12
CA LEU A 49 -2.93 -5.57 -10.73
C LEU A 49 -3.62 -4.89 -9.53
N LEU A 50 -2.85 -4.19 -8.71
CA LEU A 50 -3.35 -3.51 -7.51
C LEU A 50 -3.64 -2.02 -7.72
N ASP A 51 -3.37 -1.46 -8.90
CA ASP A 51 -3.58 -0.03 -9.18
C ASP A 51 -5.05 0.39 -9.03
N ASN A 52 -5.99 -0.56 -9.17
CA ASN A 52 -7.42 -0.33 -9.01
C ASN A 52 -7.99 -0.82 -7.66
N VAL A 53 -7.15 -1.34 -6.75
CA VAL A 53 -7.60 -1.79 -5.44
C VAL A 53 -7.46 -0.64 -4.46
N PRO A 54 -8.57 -0.05 -3.96
CA PRO A 54 -8.49 1.08 -3.07
C PRO A 54 -7.85 0.65 -1.75
N ASP A 55 -7.01 1.51 -1.16
CA ASP A 55 -6.30 1.29 0.11
C ASP A 55 -7.23 0.86 1.25
N THR A 56 -8.50 1.27 1.19
CA THR A 56 -9.56 0.88 2.12
C THR A 56 -9.78 -0.64 2.17
N THR A 57 -9.49 -1.36 1.09
CA THR A 57 -9.63 -2.82 1.01
C THR A 57 -8.68 -3.51 1.98
N THR A 58 -7.44 -3.02 2.08
CA THR A 58 -6.42 -3.55 2.99
C THR A 58 -6.86 -3.39 4.45
N PHE A 59 -7.42 -2.22 4.76
CA PHE A 59 -7.94 -1.91 6.09
C PHE A 59 -9.13 -2.81 6.47
N ILE A 60 -10.10 -2.95 5.56
CA ILE A 60 -11.29 -3.80 5.77
C ILE A 60 -10.87 -5.26 5.98
N PHE A 61 -9.94 -5.76 5.17
CA PHE A 61 -9.43 -7.13 5.31
C PHE A 61 -8.78 -7.35 6.67
N GLY A 62 -7.99 -6.38 7.15
CA GLY A 62 -7.41 -6.40 8.49
C GLY A 62 -8.47 -6.49 9.59
N ILE A 63 -9.53 -5.67 9.52
CA ILE A 63 -10.65 -5.71 10.48
C ILE A 63 -11.34 -7.08 10.48
N VAL A 64 -11.56 -7.67 9.30
CA VAL A 64 -12.20 -8.99 9.17
C VAL A 64 -11.35 -10.06 9.85
N LEU A 65 -10.04 -10.09 9.61
CA LEU A 65 -9.14 -11.07 10.23
C LEU A 65 -9.13 -10.98 11.76
N LEU A 66 -9.05 -9.76 12.31
CA LEU A 66 -9.09 -9.56 13.76
C LEU A 66 -10.47 -9.89 14.35
N SER A 67 -11.55 -9.65 13.61
CA SER A 67 -12.90 -10.06 14.00
C SER A 67 -13.07 -11.57 14.06
N ILE A 68 -12.46 -12.30 13.12
CA ILE A 68 -12.44 -13.77 13.10
C ILE A 68 -11.63 -14.29 14.30
N ASP A 69 -10.43 -13.78 14.55
CA ASP A 69 -9.62 -14.15 15.73
C ASP A 69 -10.41 -13.93 17.03
N ARG A 70 -11.09 -12.79 17.16
CA ARG A 70 -11.95 -12.51 18.32
C ARG A 70 -13.05 -13.55 18.51
N ARG A 71 -13.75 -13.93 17.44
CA ARG A 71 -14.79 -14.96 17.48
C ARG A 71 -14.22 -16.33 17.87
N MET A 72 -13.03 -16.67 17.37
CA MET A 72 -12.33 -17.90 17.74
C MET A 72 -11.95 -17.93 19.21
N LEU A 73 -11.50 -16.81 19.79
CA LEU A 73 -11.21 -16.72 21.23
C LEU A 73 -12.47 -16.95 22.07
N LEU A 74 -13.60 -16.33 21.70
CA LEU A 74 -14.88 -16.53 22.38
C LEU A 74 -15.36 -17.98 22.31
N HIS A 75 -15.27 -18.61 21.14
CA HIS A 75 -15.64 -20.02 20.96
C HIS A 75 -14.81 -20.96 21.86
N ARG A 76 -13.60 -20.55 22.25
CA ARG A 76 -12.70 -21.31 23.13
C ARG A 76 -12.87 -20.98 24.61
N GLY A 77 -13.85 -20.14 24.98
CA GLY A 77 -14.05 -19.71 26.36
C GLY A 77 -13.00 -18.72 26.88
N ILE A 78 -12.14 -18.19 26.00
CA ILE A 78 -11.14 -17.18 26.37
C ILE A 78 -11.79 -15.80 26.27
N THR A 79 -11.62 -14.98 27.30
CA THR A 79 -12.09 -13.58 27.29
C THR A 79 -11.28 -12.78 26.27
N PRO A 80 -11.86 -12.36 25.12
CA PRO A 80 -11.09 -11.67 24.09
C PRO A 80 -10.83 -10.20 24.48
N PRO A 81 -9.93 -9.52 23.75
CA PRO A 81 -9.88 -8.07 23.78
C PRO A 81 -11.25 -7.43 23.45
N HIS A 82 -11.49 -6.26 24.03
CA HIS A 82 -12.68 -5.46 23.73
C HIS A 82 -12.80 -5.17 22.22
N TRP A 83 -14.03 -5.20 21.68
CA TRP A 83 -14.28 -5.10 20.24
C TRP A 83 -13.72 -3.80 19.62
N GLY A 84 -13.75 -2.69 20.36
CA GLY A 84 -13.20 -1.40 19.91
C GLY A 84 -11.70 -1.44 19.61
N TRP A 85 -10.95 -2.41 20.16
CA TRP A 85 -9.54 -2.56 19.83
C TRP A 85 -9.32 -3.15 18.43
N ILE A 86 -10.31 -3.78 17.79
CA ILE A 86 -10.15 -4.33 16.43
C ILE A 86 -9.77 -3.24 15.41
N ILE A 87 -10.32 -2.03 15.58
CA ILE A 87 -9.99 -0.87 14.75
C ILE A 87 -8.53 -0.44 14.98
N LEU A 88 -8.03 -0.66 16.19
CA LEU A 88 -6.67 -0.37 16.62
C LEU A 88 -5.85 -1.66 16.69
N GLY A 89 -5.48 -2.20 15.53
CA GLY A 89 -4.88 -3.53 15.41
C GLY A 89 -3.64 -3.77 16.29
N LEU A 90 -2.78 -2.76 16.50
CA LEU A 90 -1.63 -2.88 17.41
C LEU A 90 -2.04 -3.05 18.89
N PRO A 91 -2.87 -2.17 19.48
CA PRO A 91 -3.46 -2.42 20.80
C PRO A 91 -4.18 -3.76 20.94
N TYR A 92 -4.89 -4.21 19.90
CA TYR A 92 -5.53 -5.53 19.89
C TYR A 92 -4.51 -6.66 20.08
N LEU A 93 -3.44 -6.67 19.28
CA LEU A 93 -2.37 -7.67 19.35
C LEU A 93 -1.67 -7.66 20.71
N TRP A 94 -1.37 -6.47 21.25
CA TRP A 94 -0.77 -6.33 22.58
C TRP A 94 -1.64 -6.96 23.67
N LYS A 95 -2.94 -6.62 23.70
CA LYS A 95 -3.90 -7.17 24.66
C LYS A 95 -4.05 -8.68 24.50
N ARG A 96 -4.16 -9.17 23.26
CA ARG A 96 -4.24 -10.61 22.96
C ARG A 96 -3.02 -11.37 23.50
N CYS A 97 -1.80 -10.89 23.25
CA CYS A 97 -0.58 -11.51 23.76
C CYS A 97 -0.56 -11.59 25.30
N ASN A 98 -1.02 -10.54 25.99
CA ASN A 98 -1.09 -10.54 27.46
C ASN A 98 -2.14 -11.51 28.00
N ILE A 99 -3.31 -11.62 27.36
CA ILE A 99 -4.38 -12.55 27.75
C ILE A 99 -3.93 -13.99 27.56
N LEU A 100 -3.31 -14.30 26.42
CA LEU A 100 -2.83 -15.64 26.09
C LEU A 100 -1.56 -16.03 26.86
N LYS A 101 -0.92 -15.10 27.59
CA LYS A 101 0.37 -15.27 28.26
C LYS A 101 1.46 -15.89 27.35
N LYS A 102 1.35 -15.65 26.04
CA LYS A 102 2.27 -16.14 25.02
C LYS A 102 3.34 -15.10 24.70
N SER A 103 4.29 -15.48 23.85
CA SER A 103 5.25 -14.54 23.29
C SER A 103 4.57 -13.32 22.67
N LYS A 104 5.20 -12.15 22.84
CA LYS A 104 4.82 -10.89 22.21
C LYS A 104 5.39 -10.76 20.78
N THR A 105 5.98 -11.82 20.23
CA THR A 105 6.51 -11.84 18.85
C THR A 105 5.52 -11.30 17.81
N PRO A 106 4.23 -11.69 17.79
CA PRO A 106 3.29 -11.17 16.79
C PRO A 106 3.09 -9.65 16.90
N PHE A 107 3.06 -9.11 18.11
CA PHE A 107 2.95 -7.68 18.34
C PHE A 107 4.19 -6.92 17.83
N TRP A 108 5.39 -7.40 18.15
CA TRP A 108 6.63 -6.76 17.71
C TRP A 108 6.80 -6.81 16.19
N LEU A 109 6.46 -7.95 15.56
CA LEU A 109 6.48 -8.06 14.11
C LEU A 109 5.49 -7.11 13.44
N ALA A 110 4.25 -7.01 13.93
CA ALA A 110 3.27 -6.05 13.42
C ALA A 110 3.79 -4.60 13.53
N THR A 111 4.41 -4.27 14.67
CA THR A 111 4.99 -2.94 14.90
C THR A 111 6.12 -2.64 13.92
N ILE A 112 7.02 -3.61 13.71
CA ILE A 112 8.13 -3.47 12.75
C ILE A 112 7.58 -3.27 11.34
N VAL A 113 6.66 -4.12 10.89
CA VAL A 113 6.04 -4.00 9.56
C VAL A 113 5.41 -2.62 9.38
N LEU A 114 4.61 -2.15 10.34
CA LEU A 114 4.00 -0.83 10.26
C LEU A 114 5.05 0.29 10.25
N SER A 115 6.06 0.22 11.10
CA SER A 115 7.13 1.24 11.14
C SER A 115 7.90 1.33 9.82
N VAL A 116 8.22 0.20 9.19
CA VAL A 116 8.90 0.18 7.90
C VAL A 116 8.04 0.84 6.82
N GLN A 117 6.74 0.56 6.78
CA GLN A 117 5.82 1.17 5.82
C GLN A 117 5.71 2.68 6.03
N ILE A 118 5.58 3.14 7.27
CA ILE A 118 5.53 4.57 7.60
C ILE A 118 6.84 5.25 7.19
N THR A 119 7.99 4.66 7.54
CA THR A 119 9.30 5.21 7.16
C THR A 119 9.44 5.29 5.65
N LEU A 120 9.03 4.25 4.92
CA LEU A 120 9.09 4.23 3.46
C LEU A 120 8.19 5.33 2.86
N ALA A 121 6.96 5.48 3.34
CA ALA A 121 6.06 6.54 2.91
C ALA A 121 6.62 7.95 3.19
N CYS A 122 7.20 8.16 4.38
CA CYS A 122 7.84 9.42 4.75
C CYS A 122 9.04 9.79 3.88
N VAL A 123 9.68 8.81 3.21
CA VAL A 123 10.81 9.05 2.30
C VAL A 123 10.34 9.19 0.86
N LEU A 124 9.48 8.29 0.39
CA LEU A 124 9.02 8.25 -0.99
C LEU A 124 8.11 9.44 -1.34
N ILE A 125 7.18 9.83 -0.46
CA ILE A 125 6.25 10.91 -0.77
C ILE A 125 6.99 12.23 -1.02
N PRO A 126 7.91 12.71 -0.14
CA PRO A 126 8.64 13.93 -0.41
C PRO A 126 9.55 13.83 -1.65
N MET A 127 10.16 12.67 -1.88
CA MET A 127 11.00 12.45 -3.06
C MET A 127 10.20 12.63 -4.35
N MET A 128 9.01 12.04 -4.42
CA MET A 128 8.15 12.15 -5.60
C MET A 128 7.60 13.57 -5.81
N ILE A 129 7.24 14.27 -4.72
CA ILE A 129 6.84 15.69 -4.81
C ILE A 129 7.99 16.52 -5.37
N ALA A 130 9.22 16.30 -4.90
CA ALA A 130 10.39 17.02 -5.40
C ALA A 130 10.68 16.71 -6.88
N GLU A 131 10.48 15.46 -7.32
CA GLU A 131 10.59 15.08 -8.73
C GLU A 131 9.53 15.78 -9.59
N TYR A 132 8.28 15.83 -9.14
CA TYR A 132 7.22 16.57 -9.81
C TYR A 132 7.51 18.06 -9.88
N ASP A 133 7.94 18.68 -8.78
CA ASP A 133 8.25 20.12 -8.73
C ASP A 133 9.37 20.46 -9.73
N SER A 134 10.42 19.63 -9.77
CA SER A 134 11.49 19.73 -10.76
C SER A 134 10.93 19.57 -12.19
N ALA A 135 10.15 18.52 -12.45
CA ALA A 135 9.56 18.30 -13.77
C ALA A 135 8.67 19.48 -14.21
N ASN A 136 7.87 20.01 -13.30
CA ASN A 136 6.99 21.15 -13.56
C ASN A 136 7.76 22.46 -13.79
N GLU A 137 8.99 22.58 -13.29
CA GLU A 137 9.88 23.70 -13.59
C GLU A 137 10.54 23.56 -14.98
N TYR A 138 11.06 22.38 -15.33
CA TYR A 138 11.90 22.21 -16.53
C TYR A 138 11.11 21.80 -17.79
N LEU A 139 10.15 20.90 -17.68
CA LEU A 139 9.47 20.32 -18.85
C LEU A 139 8.64 21.33 -19.66
N PRO A 140 7.97 22.35 -19.06
CA PRO A 140 7.21 23.32 -19.84
C PRO A 140 8.04 24.13 -20.84
N ALA A 141 9.27 24.51 -20.47
CA ALA A 141 10.16 25.23 -21.37
C ALA A 141 10.59 24.36 -22.57
N MET A 142 10.86 23.08 -22.31
CA MET A 142 11.21 22.11 -23.36
C MET A 142 10.02 21.86 -24.30
N ALA A 143 8.84 21.60 -23.75
CA ALA A 143 7.61 21.41 -24.50
C ALA A 143 7.30 22.63 -25.39
N THR A 144 7.43 23.83 -24.85
CA THR A 144 7.26 25.08 -25.61
C THR A 144 8.24 25.20 -26.78
N THR A 145 9.47 24.70 -26.62
CA THR A 145 10.47 24.72 -27.69
C THR A 145 10.11 23.75 -28.81
N LEU A 146 9.60 22.57 -28.47
CA LEU A 146 9.12 21.59 -29.45
C LEU A 146 7.94 22.11 -30.28
N LEU A 147 7.00 22.82 -29.65
CA LEU A 147 5.82 23.37 -30.33
C LEU A 147 6.12 24.54 -31.28
N LYS A 148 7.34 25.10 -31.23
CA LYS A 148 7.78 26.14 -32.20
C LYS A 148 8.22 25.56 -33.54
N ASP A 149 8.35 24.24 -33.66
CA ASP A 149 8.74 23.62 -34.92
C ASP A 149 7.73 23.98 -36.03
N PRO A 150 8.18 24.41 -37.22
CA PRO A 150 7.31 24.72 -38.37
C PRO A 150 6.38 23.56 -38.79
N SER A 151 6.74 22.33 -38.49
CA SER A 151 5.93 21.13 -38.78
C SER A 151 4.81 20.86 -37.77
N THR A 152 4.77 21.62 -36.67
CA THR A 152 3.71 21.51 -35.65
C THR A 152 2.36 21.95 -36.24
N PRO A 153 1.29 21.15 -36.11
CA PRO A 153 -0.02 21.53 -36.61
C PRO A 153 -0.70 22.60 -35.73
N GLU A 154 -1.51 23.46 -36.34
CA GLU A 154 -2.47 24.28 -35.60
C GLU A 154 -3.48 23.40 -34.85
N PRO A 155 -3.96 23.79 -33.65
CA PRO A 155 -3.70 25.05 -32.92
C PRO A 155 -2.45 25.03 -32.02
N TYR A 156 -1.58 24.03 -32.15
CA TYR A 156 -0.45 23.82 -31.23
C TYR A 156 0.80 24.60 -31.64
N GLN A 157 0.89 25.01 -32.91
CA GLN A 157 2.06 25.73 -33.43
C GLN A 157 2.31 27.04 -32.68
N GLY A 158 3.49 27.17 -32.09
CA GLY A 158 3.90 28.34 -31.32
C GLY A 158 3.22 28.51 -29.96
N ALA A 159 2.34 27.59 -29.55
CA ALA A 159 1.72 27.62 -28.23
C ALA A 159 2.75 27.38 -27.12
N LYS A 160 2.49 27.95 -25.94
CA LYS A 160 3.39 27.83 -24.79
C LYS A 160 2.82 26.89 -23.76
N CYS A 161 3.64 25.93 -23.33
CA CYS A 161 3.34 25.14 -22.14
C CYS A 161 3.50 26.02 -20.90
N ILE A 162 2.43 26.22 -20.15
CA ILE A 162 2.45 27.06 -18.94
C ILE A 162 2.87 26.23 -17.73
N ARG A 163 2.34 25.01 -17.63
CA ARG A 163 2.56 24.09 -16.50
C ARG A 163 2.21 22.67 -16.91
N LEU A 164 2.74 21.72 -16.14
CA LEU A 164 2.19 20.37 -16.12
C LEU A 164 0.83 20.37 -15.40
N THR A 165 0.01 19.36 -15.67
CA THR A 165 -1.23 19.12 -14.93
C THR A 165 -0.92 18.58 -13.53
N ASP A 166 -1.96 18.13 -12.83
CA ASP A 166 -1.90 17.78 -11.43
C ASP A 166 -0.91 16.65 -11.14
N LEU A 167 -0.41 16.68 -9.90
CA LEU A 167 0.54 15.72 -9.35
C LEU A 167 0.04 14.25 -9.50
N ASP A 168 -1.28 14.02 -9.44
CA ASP A 168 -1.88 12.70 -9.62
C ASP A 168 -1.65 12.14 -11.05
N ASP A 169 -1.76 12.98 -12.08
CA ASP A 169 -1.46 12.56 -13.46
C ASP A 169 0.02 12.17 -13.60
N PHE A 170 0.91 12.94 -12.96
CA PHE A 170 2.35 12.65 -12.94
C PHE A 170 2.66 11.31 -12.28
N TYR A 171 2.00 11.00 -11.17
CA TYR A 171 2.10 9.69 -10.49
C TYR A 171 1.63 8.53 -11.37
N GLU A 172 0.60 8.74 -12.19
CA GLU A 172 0.11 7.76 -13.16
C GLU A 172 1.00 7.67 -14.42
N GLY A 173 2.14 8.34 -14.45
CA GLY A 173 3.05 8.40 -15.59
C GLY A 173 2.51 9.22 -16.77
N LYS A 174 1.48 10.03 -16.56
CA LYS A 174 0.88 10.91 -17.56
C LYS A 174 1.45 12.31 -17.43
N LEU A 175 2.43 12.63 -18.27
CA LEU A 175 2.97 13.97 -18.35
C LEU A 175 2.09 14.83 -19.25
N ILE A 176 1.05 15.44 -18.69
CA ILE A 176 0.15 16.30 -19.47
C ILE A 176 0.55 17.75 -19.22
N CYS A 177 0.64 18.52 -20.29
CA CYS A 177 0.93 19.95 -20.24
C CYS A 177 -0.31 20.75 -20.64
N GLU A 178 -0.59 21.82 -19.90
CA GLU A 178 -1.61 22.82 -20.23
C GLU A 178 -0.97 23.99 -20.99
N LEU A 179 -1.53 24.29 -22.16
CA LEU A 179 -1.06 25.34 -23.05
C LEU A 179 -1.77 26.67 -22.80
N ASP A 180 -1.13 27.78 -23.17
CA ASP A 180 -1.67 29.14 -23.08
C ASP A 180 -2.97 29.37 -23.87
N ASN A 181 -3.20 28.59 -24.92
CA ASN A 181 -4.45 28.60 -25.69
C ASN A 181 -5.57 27.71 -25.08
N GLY A 182 -5.36 27.16 -23.88
CA GLY A 182 -6.31 26.29 -23.18
C GLY A 182 -6.40 24.86 -23.71
N LYS A 183 -5.55 24.47 -24.67
CA LYS A 183 -5.40 23.08 -25.12
C LYS A 183 -4.45 22.32 -24.20
N LYS A 184 -4.53 21.00 -24.26
CA LYS A 184 -3.64 20.10 -23.52
C LYS A 184 -2.88 19.21 -24.50
N ILE A 185 -1.65 18.87 -24.14
CA ILE A 185 -0.82 17.89 -24.84
C ILE A 185 -0.28 16.87 -23.85
N GLN A 186 -0.04 15.66 -24.31
CA GLN A 186 0.68 14.65 -23.55
C GLN A 186 2.13 14.61 -24.03
N LEU A 187 3.07 14.65 -23.09
CA LEU A 187 4.50 14.56 -23.31
C LEU A 187 4.95 13.11 -23.08
N PHE A 188 5.90 12.66 -23.89
CA PHE A 188 6.56 11.36 -23.72
C PHE A 188 8.06 11.58 -23.68
N LEU A 189 8.70 11.16 -22.59
CA LEU A 189 10.15 11.09 -22.50
C LEU A 189 10.59 9.67 -22.86
N THR A 190 11.45 9.55 -23.86
CA THR A 190 12.09 8.29 -24.23
C THR A 190 13.58 8.45 -23.99
N THR A 191 14.13 7.66 -23.07
CA THR A 191 15.58 7.58 -22.87
C THR A 191 16.15 6.53 -23.82
N LEU A 192 17.10 6.94 -24.66
CA LEU A 192 17.82 6.05 -25.57
C LEU A 192 18.96 5.33 -24.83
N ASN A 193 19.48 4.26 -25.44
CA ASN A 193 20.51 3.39 -24.84
C ASN A 193 21.86 4.09 -24.60
N ASP A 194 22.08 5.25 -25.20
CA ASP A 194 23.24 6.14 -25.00
C ASP A 194 23.05 7.14 -23.84
N GLY A 195 21.89 7.14 -23.19
CA GLY A 195 21.55 8.05 -22.10
C GLY A 195 20.98 9.39 -22.57
N GLU A 196 20.83 9.61 -23.88
CA GLU A 196 20.14 10.80 -24.39
C GLU A 196 18.63 10.65 -24.21
N SER A 197 17.99 11.67 -23.64
CA SER A 197 16.54 11.68 -23.41
C SER A 197 15.86 12.56 -24.46
N HIS A 198 15.00 11.96 -25.26
CA HIS A 198 14.19 12.65 -26.25
C HIS A 198 12.78 12.87 -25.73
N MET A 199 12.30 14.10 -25.86
CA MET A 199 10.91 14.45 -25.58
C MET A 199 10.12 14.51 -26.88
N THR A 200 8.98 13.84 -26.90
CA THR A 200 7.97 13.92 -27.96
C THR A 200 6.63 14.31 -27.35
N TRP A 201 5.66 14.68 -28.18
CA TRP A 201 4.34 15.10 -27.71
C TRP A 201 3.22 14.59 -28.61
N SER A 202 2.01 14.53 -28.07
CA SER A 202 0.77 14.29 -28.84
C SER A 202 -0.39 15.12 -28.30
N PRO A 203 -1.42 15.42 -29.11
CA PRO A 203 -2.67 16.01 -28.63
C PRO A 203 -3.26 15.19 -27.49
N TYR A 204 -3.63 15.85 -26.39
CA TYR A 204 -4.28 15.16 -25.28
C TYR A 204 -5.68 14.69 -25.67
N THR A 205 -5.91 13.38 -25.61
CA THR A 205 -7.24 12.78 -25.73
C THR A 205 -7.71 12.29 -24.37
N PRO A 206 -8.74 12.90 -23.75
CA PRO A 206 -9.31 12.38 -22.52
C PRO A 206 -9.89 11.00 -22.81
N ASN A 207 -9.30 9.97 -22.19
CA ASN A 207 -9.62 8.54 -22.35
C ASN A 207 -9.32 7.95 -23.73
N GLY A 208 -8.14 7.33 -23.88
CA GLY A 208 -7.94 6.00 -24.49
C GLY A 208 -8.57 5.66 -25.85
N LEU A 209 -9.12 6.60 -26.60
CA LEU A 209 -9.57 6.41 -27.97
C LEU A 209 -8.47 6.92 -28.89
N SER A 210 -7.37 6.16 -28.93
CA SER A 210 -6.59 6.03 -30.15
C SER A 210 -7.55 5.54 -31.23
N LYS A 211 -8.09 6.47 -32.03
CA LYS A 211 -8.70 6.10 -33.29
C LYS A 211 -7.56 5.63 -34.20
N LYS A 212 -7.62 4.34 -34.53
CA LYS A 212 -6.91 3.70 -35.64
C LYS A 212 -6.88 4.59 -36.88
#